data_AF-A0A7J0AF25-F1
#
_entry.id   AF-A0A7J0AF25-F1
#
_cell.length_a   1.000
_cell.length_b   1.000
_cell.length_c   1.000
_cell.angle_alpha   90.00
_cell.angle_beta   90.00
_cell.angle_gamma   90.00
#
_symmetry.space_group_name_H-M   'P 1'
#
loop_
_entity.id
_entity.type
_entity.pdbx_description
1 polymer ?
#
loop_
_entity_poly.entity_id
_entity_poly.type
_entity_poly.pdbx_seq_one_letter_code
_entity_poly.pdbx_strand_id
1 'polypeptide(L)'
;MEVDVIGLGSGKGAQIPLDKTYSNWLKDEEGRVVTTYLDETIAQEIARAGGGIYINGASPSALNDLVKRLDEIKKSDLGTMTYTAANEQFPLFALIALILIVFDCIFSNRKIGFLRKYNFFSRGGAAVAALMFVPAVASAALPASAPLEDNSMRAERRFIREGNEQFRQNHYREAEILYRRALDVNPESEIAQYNEALTRLHLGADNAEANSELMANAVETLQRLVNDSDNPQVAELSAYNLGNVAFTRQDLQNALNFYKQALRLNPSSETARENFRYVQKMIQDQQNQQQDQQKEDQQDQQDQNQQQQDQQDQNKDQQQQQQNQQQQQDRQEEPKRQSASNSQQILDAVEKKDAAARARAARQQNGQGAPAGPSRGKNW
;
A
#
# COMPACT_ATOMS: atom_id res chain seq x y z
N MET A 1 4.66 17.17 -15.16
CA MET A 1 5.52 15.98 -14.98
C MET A 1 6.51 16.37 -13.92
N GLU A 2 6.39 15.76 -12.75
CA GLU A 2 7.30 15.98 -11.63
C GLU A 2 8.52 15.07 -11.84
N VAL A 3 9.74 15.61 -11.70
CA VAL A 3 10.97 14.85 -11.87
C VAL A 3 11.82 14.99 -10.62
N ASP A 4 11.79 13.96 -9.78
CA ASP A 4 12.70 13.81 -8.65
C ASP A 4 14.00 13.17 -9.09
N VAL A 5 15.13 13.66 -8.57
CA VAL A 5 16.47 13.22 -8.97
C VAL A 5 17.22 12.67 -7.77
N ILE A 6 17.72 11.44 -7.90
CA ILE A 6 18.51 10.79 -6.86
C ILE A 6 19.96 10.73 -7.30
N GLY A 7 20.85 11.39 -6.56
CA GLY A 7 22.29 11.34 -6.79
C GLY A 7 22.90 10.11 -6.14
N LEU A 8 23.53 9.24 -6.93
CA LEU A 8 24.27 8.08 -6.42
C LEU A 8 25.75 8.24 -6.71
N GLY A 9 26.59 8.11 -5.67
CA GLY A 9 28.04 8.24 -5.78
C GLY A 9 28.61 9.33 -4.88
N SER A 10 29.89 9.64 -5.04
CA SER A 10 30.56 10.70 -4.28
C SER A 10 31.06 11.82 -5.20
N GLY A 11 31.11 13.05 -4.69
CA GLY A 11 31.74 14.18 -5.38
C GLY A 11 33.25 14.06 -5.55
N LYS A 12 33.91 13.14 -4.82
CA LYS A 12 35.34 12.82 -5.00
C LYS A 12 35.58 11.89 -6.20
N GLY A 13 34.53 11.25 -6.69
CA GLY A 13 34.57 10.30 -7.78
C GLY A 13 35.12 8.92 -7.43
N ALA A 14 34.89 7.97 -8.32
CA ALA A 14 35.34 6.59 -8.23
C ALA A 14 35.75 6.08 -9.62
N GLN A 15 36.69 5.14 -9.63
CA GLN A 15 37.13 4.47 -10.87
C GLN A 15 36.13 3.39 -11.26
N ILE A 16 35.95 3.16 -12.56
CA ILE A 16 35.01 2.16 -13.07
C ILE A 16 35.73 0.83 -13.29
N PRO A 17 35.41 -0.24 -12.52
CA PRO A 17 35.98 -1.56 -12.77
C PRO A 17 35.30 -2.24 -13.98
N LEU A 18 36.08 -2.93 -14.80
CA LEU A 18 35.60 -3.74 -15.93
C LEU A 18 35.40 -5.22 -15.57
N ASP A 19 35.92 -5.65 -14.43
CA ASP A 19 35.79 -7.00 -13.91
C ASP A 19 35.28 -6.99 -12.46
N LYS A 20 34.73 -8.15 -12.03
CA LYS A 20 34.26 -8.34 -10.65
C LYS A 20 35.41 -8.47 -9.64
N THR A 21 36.63 -8.62 -10.14
CA THR A 21 37.85 -8.86 -9.36
C THR A 21 38.57 -7.55 -9.02
N TYR A 22 38.09 -6.42 -9.54
CA TYR A 22 38.66 -5.08 -9.39
C TYR A 22 40.12 -4.98 -9.84
N SER A 23 40.50 -5.79 -10.83
CA SER A 23 41.87 -5.84 -11.37
C SER A 23 42.03 -5.01 -12.64
N ASN A 24 40.96 -4.79 -13.39
CA ASN A 24 40.97 -3.93 -14.58
C ASN A 24 40.01 -2.75 -14.43
N TRP A 25 40.50 -1.57 -14.81
CA TRP A 25 39.76 -0.31 -14.78
C TRP A 25 39.51 0.20 -16.19
N LEU A 26 38.41 0.91 -16.38
CA LEU A 26 38.11 1.62 -17.62
C LEU A 26 39.19 2.68 -17.89
N LYS A 27 39.67 2.73 -19.13
CA LYS A 27 40.67 3.69 -19.60
C LYS A 27 40.16 4.49 -20.80
N ASP A 28 40.62 5.73 -20.93
CA ASP A 28 40.33 6.59 -22.09
C ASP A 28 41.21 6.24 -23.30
N GLU A 29 41.05 6.98 -24.41
CA GLU A 29 41.83 6.80 -25.65
C GLU A 29 43.35 7.03 -25.43
N GLU A 30 43.72 7.78 -24.39
CA GLU A 30 45.10 8.02 -23.99
C GLU A 30 45.63 6.99 -22.96
N GLY A 31 44.82 6.00 -22.58
CA GLY A 31 45.19 4.94 -21.65
C GLY A 31 45.17 5.32 -20.16
N ARG A 32 44.61 6.47 -19.80
CA ARG A 32 44.44 6.95 -18.41
C ARG A 32 43.17 6.36 -17.81
N VAL A 33 43.19 6.09 -16.51
CA VAL A 33 42.03 5.52 -15.80
C VAL A 33 40.91 6.56 -15.68
N VAL A 34 39.71 6.19 -16.11
CA VAL A 34 38.52 7.03 -16.04
C VAL A 34 37.99 7.06 -14.61
N THR A 35 37.79 8.26 -14.08
CA THR A 35 37.15 8.50 -12.78
C THR A 35 35.84 9.24 -12.99
N THR A 36 34.73 8.68 -12.52
CA THR A 36 33.40 9.30 -12.58
C THR A 36 33.01 9.86 -11.22
N TYR A 37 32.44 11.05 -11.18
CA TYR A 37 31.98 11.70 -9.96
C TYR A 37 30.50 12.09 -10.06
N LEU A 38 29.86 12.22 -8.90
CA LEU A 38 28.51 12.74 -8.80
C LEU A 38 28.54 14.27 -8.92
N ASP A 39 27.84 14.80 -9.92
CA ASP A 39 27.60 16.23 -10.04
C ASP A 39 26.26 16.58 -9.39
N GLU A 40 26.31 16.97 -8.11
CA GLU A 40 25.11 17.33 -7.36
C GLU A 40 24.45 18.60 -7.88
N THR A 41 25.22 19.50 -8.51
CA THR A 41 24.68 20.78 -9.02
C THR A 41 23.75 20.52 -10.20
N ILE A 42 24.20 19.71 -11.15
CA ILE A 42 23.37 19.31 -12.30
C ILE A 42 22.13 18.54 -11.82
N ALA A 43 22.29 17.62 -10.86
CA ALA A 43 21.17 16.85 -10.33
C ALA A 43 20.11 17.74 -9.67
N GLN A 44 20.52 18.79 -8.95
CA GLN A 44 19.63 19.80 -8.38
C GLN A 44 18.94 20.64 -9.44
N GLU A 45 19.63 21.02 -10.51
CA GLU A 45 19.04 21.77 -11.63
C GLU A 45 17.99 20.97 -12.38
N ILE A 46 18.25 19.69 -12.65
CA ILE A 46 17.29 18.79 -13.29
C ILE A 46 16.03 18.65 -12.42
N ALA A 47 16.21 18.41 -11.12
CA ALA A 47 15.09 18.32 -10.19
C ALA A 47 14.25 19.62 -10.18
N ARG A 48 14.91 20.79 -10.08
CA ARG A 48 14.24 22.10 -10.10
C ARG A 48 13.51 22.35 -11.42
N ALA A 49 14.11 22.00 -12.56
CA ALA A 49 13.50 22.17 -13.87
C ALA A 49 12.25 21.29 -14.05
N GLY A 50 12.26 20.09 -13.45
CA GLY A 50 11.11 19.20 -13.40
C GLY A 50 10.14 19.45 -12.24
N GLY A 51 10.35 20.50 -11.44
CA GLY A 51 9.51 20.80 -10.26
C GLY A 51 9.62 19.77 -9.13
N GLY A 52 10.58 18.85 -9.18
CA GLY A 52 10.85 17.85 -8.14
C GLY A 52 11.98 18.27 -7.20
N ILE A 53 12.43 17.33 -6.38
CA ILE A 53 13.51 17.53 -5.41
C ILE A 53 14.74 16.68 -5.73
N TYR A 54 15.90 17.17 -5.30
CA TYR A 54 17.14 16.40 -5.33
C TYR A 54 17.33 15.70 -3.99
N ILE A 55 17.58 14.39 -4.04
CA ILE A 55 17.88 13.57 -2.88
C ILE A 55 19.29 12.99 -3.06
N ASN A 56 20.17 13.23 -2.09
CA ASN A 56 21.49 12.62 -2.09
C ASN A 56 21.38 11.18 -1.59
N GLY A 57 21.43 10.20 -2.51
CA GLY A 57 21.28 8.78 -2.22
C GLY A 57 22.40 8.16 -1.36
N ALA A 58 23.49 8.88 -1.11
CA ALA A 58 24.54 8.46 -0.17
C ALA A 58 24.27 8.91 1.28
N SER A 59 23.29 9.79 1.51
CA SER A 59 22.89 10.20 2.86
C SER A 59 22.12 9.08 3.58
N PRO A 60 22.38 8.81 4.88
CA PRO A 60 21.52 7.95 5.69
C PRO A 60 20.06 8.41 5.74
N SER A 61 19.81 9.72 5.56
CA SER A 61 18.47 10.29 5.52
C SER A 61 17.76 10.13 4.17
N ALA A 62 18.49 9.81 3.10
CA ALA A 62 17.98 9.80 1.74
C ALA A 62 16.73 8.94 1.58
N LEU A 63 16.73 7.81 2.28
CA LEU A 63 15.63 6.86 2.30
C LEU A 63 14.41 7.43 3.03
N ASN A 64 14.60 8.04 4.19
CA ASN A 64 13.51 8.68 4.94
C ASN A 64 12.93 9.88 4.19
N ASP A 65 13.78 10.67 3.53
CA ASP A 65 13.36 11.82 2.72
C ASP A 65 12.54 11.36 1.49
N LEU A 66 12.94 10.25 0.87
CA LEU A 66 12.23 9.61 -0.24
C LEU A 66 10.89 8.99 0.21
N VAL A 67 10.89 8.24 1.31
CA VAL A 67 9.68 7.63 1.88
C VAL A 67 8.69 8.71 2.30
N LYS A 68 9.14 9.78 2.95
CA LYS A 68 8.28 10.90 3.36
C LYS A 68 7.67 11.63 2.17
N ARG A 69 8.43 11.84 1.09
CA ARG A 69 7.91 12.44 -0.15
C ARG A 69 6.94 11.50 -0.86
N LEU A 70 7.23 10.19 -0.89
CA LEU A 70 6.31 9.18 -1.40
C LEU A 70 5.03 9.10 -0.57
N ASP A 71 5.10 9.25 0.76
CA ASP A 71 3.95 9.31 1.65
C ASP A 71 3.12 10.59 1.45
N GLU A 72 3.76 11.73 1.18
CA GLU A 72 3.10 12.99 0.81
C GLU A 72 2.38 12.90 -0.55
N ILE A 73 2.95 12.14 -1.50
CA ILE A 73 2.35 11.86 -2.81
C ILE A 73 1.29 10.74 -2.73
N LYS A 74 1.45 9.77 -1.82
CA LYS A 74 0.62 8.55 -1.68
C LYS A 74 -0.27 8.52 -0.44
N LYS A 75 -1.03 9.59 -0.18
CA LYS A 75 -2.38 9.32 0.36
C LYS A 75 -3.17 8.69 -0.79
N SER A 76 -3.12 7.36 -0.80
CA SER A 76 -3.60 6.43 -1.82
C SER A 76 -4.90 6.86 -2.50
N ASP A 77 -4.84 7.24 -3.76
CA ASP A 77 -6.01 7.17 -4.63
C ASP A 77 -6.33 5.69 -4.84
N LEU A 78 -7.33 5.20 -4.12
CA LEU A 78 -7.99 3.96 -4.46
C LEU A 78 -8.58 4.14 -5.87
N GLY A 79 -8.07 3.37 -6.83
CA GLY A 79 -8.51 3.48 -8.22
C GLY A 79 -10.01 3.21 -8.30
N THR A 80 -10.79 4.12 -8.88
CA THR A 80 -12.23 3.93 -9.09
C THR A 80 -12.52 3.53 -10.53
N MET A 81 -13.47 2.62 -10.73
CA MET A 81 -13.90 2.27 -12.08
C MET A 81 -14.88 3.31 -12.60
N THR A 82 -14.52 3.97 -13.69
CA THR A 82 -15.42 4.92 -14.36
C THR A 82 -15.99 4.32 -15.64
N TYR A 83 -17.29 4.48 -15.84
CA TYR A 83 -17.87 4.35 -17.18
C TYR A 83 -17.49 5.60 -17.98
N THR A 84 -16.62 5.46 -18.97
CA THR A 84 -16.58 6.42 -20.07
C THR A 84 -17.90 6.30 -20.80
N ALA A 85 -18.79 7.27 -20.61
CA ALA A 85 -19.95 7.40 -21.47
C ALA A 85 -19.42 7.42 -22.90
N ALA A 86 -19.81 6.47 -23.74
CA ALA A 86 -19.59 6.58 -25.16
C ALA A 86 -20.17 7.95 -25.54
N ASN A 87 -19.29 8.91 -25.85
CA ASN A 87 -19.69 10.26 -26.18
C ASN A 87 -20.61 10.09 -27.38
N GLU A 88 -21.90 10.33 -27.17
CA GLU A 88 -22.92 10.13 -28.18
C GLU A 88 -22.51 10.99 -29.37
N GLN A 89 -21.97 10.37 -30.44
CA GLN A 89 -21.55 11.09 -31.66
C GLN A 89 -22.76 11.55 -32.49
N PHE A 90 -23.97 11.37 -31.97
CA PHE A 90 -25.23 11.71 -32.59
C PHE A 90 -25.51 13.22 -32.80
N PRO A 91 -24.88 14.21 -32.10
CA PRO A 91 -25.11 15.62 -32.37
C PRO A 91 -24.71 16.03 -33.77
N LEU A 92 -23.61 15.48 -34.31
CA LEU A 92 -23.16 15.80 -35.67
C LEU A 92 -24.16 15.28 -36.71
N PHE A 93 -24.64 14.05 -36.55
CA PHE A 93 -25.64 13.45 -37.43
C PHE A 93 -27.00 14.13 -37.31
N ALA A 94 -27.41 14.52 -36.10
CA ALA A 94 -28.64 15.28 -35.86
C ALA A 94 -28.57 16.69 -36.48
N LEU A 95 -27.41 17.35 -36.39
CA LEU A 95 -27.16 18.65 -37.04
C LEU A 95 -27.23 18.52 -38.57
N ILE A 96 -26.61 17.48 -39.15
CA ILE A 96 -26.67 17.22 -40.59
C ILE A 96 -28.13 16.98 -41.02
N ALA A 97 -28.90 16.17 -40.28
CA ALA A 97 -30.31 15.94 -40.57
C ALA A 97 -31.14 17.24 -40.49
N LEU A 98 -30.90 18.07 -39.47
CA LEU A 98 -31.56 19.38 -39.32
C LEU A 98 -31.23 20.30 -40.49
N ILE A 99 -29.97 20.36 -40.93
CA ILE A 99 -29.53 21.16 -42.09
C ILE A 99 -30.25 20.67 -43.36
N LEU A 100 -30.36 19.36 -43.57
CA LEU A 100 -31.05 18.80 -44.73
C LEU A 100 -32.55 19.13 -44.74
N ILE A 101 -33.22 19.12 -43.58
CA ILE A 101 -34.63 19.52 -43.45
C ILE A 101 -34.80 21.01 -43.78
N VAL A 102 -33.93 21.87 -43.25
CA VAL A 102 -33.96 23.32 -43.55
C VAL A 102 -33.70 23.56 -45.03
N PHE A 103 -32.76 22.82 -45.63
CA PHE A 103 -32.47 22.91 -47.06
C PHE A 103 -33.68 22.50 -47.91
N ASP A 104 -34.37 21.41 -47.56
CA ASP A 104 -35.59 21.01 -48.24
C ASP A 104 -36.69 22.08 -48.12
N CYS A 105 -36.88 22.67 -46.93
CA CYS A 105 -37.85 23.76 -46.75
C CYS A 105 -37.55 25.01 -47.61
N ILE A 106 -36.28 25.33 -47.85
CA ILE A 106 -35.87 26.51 -48.64
C ILE A 106 -35.96 26.22 -50.15
N PHE A 107 -35.58 25.01 -50.59
CA PHE A 107 -35.48 24.68 -52.01
C PHE A 107 -36.73 24.01 -52.60
N SER A 108 -37.68 23.55 -51.78
CA SER A 108 -38.93 22.92 -52.22
C SER A 108 -39.95 23.95 -52.73
N ASN A 109 -39.54 24.74 -53.71
CA ASN A 109 -40.43 25.60 -54.52
C ASN A 109 -40.52 25.12 -55.98
N ARG A 110 -39.95 23.95 -56.30
CA ARG A 110 -40.22 23.26 -57.56
C ARG A 110 -41.42 22.35 -57.40
N LYS A 111 -42.58 22.83 -57.84
CA LYS A 111 -43.75 21.98 -58.11
C LYS A 111 -43.30 20.85 -59.05
N ILE A 112 -43.18 19.64 -58.52
CA ILE A 112 -42.83 18.44 -59.29
C ILE A 112 -43.91 18.26 -60.35
N GLY A 113 -43.60 18.60 -61.61
CA GLY A 113 -44.58 18.65 -62.71
C GLY A 113 -45.24 17.30 -63.01
N PHE A 114 -44.57 16.20 -62.67
CA PHE A 114 -45.10 14.83 -62.78
C PHE A 114 -46.26 14.55 -61.80
N LEU A 115 -46.27 15.17 -60.60
CA LEU A 115 -47.32 14.96 -59.59
C LEU A 115 -48.62 15.72 -59.88
N ARG A 116 -48.62 16.64 -60.88
CA ARG A 116 -49.83 17.36 -61.33
C ARG A 116 -50.87 16.45 -61.99
N LYS A 117 -50.49 15.25 -62.46
CA LYS A 117 -51.40 14.27 -63.05
C LYS A 117 -52.15 13.42 -62.01
N TYR A 118 -51.76 13.47 -60.74
CA TYR A 118 -52.37 12.67 -59.67
C TYR A 118 -53.12 13.57 -58.70
N ASN A 119 -54.45 13.43 -58.64
CA ASN A 119 -55.28 14.10 -57.65
C ASN A 119 -55.19 13.35 -56.31
N PHE A 120 -54.19 13.68 -55.49
CA PHE A 120 -53.99 13.07 -54.17
C PHE A 120 -55.08 13.43 -53.14
N PHE A 121 -55.86 14.49 -53.39
CA PHE A 121 -56.92 14.98 -52.49
C PHE A 121 -58.31 14.96 -53.12
N SER A 122 -58.70 13.86 -53.78
CA SER A 122 -60.13 13.60 -53.98
C SER A 122 -60.73 13.03 -52.69
N ARG A 123 -62.03 13.23 -52.47
CA ARG A 123 -62.79 13.04 -51.22
C ARG A 123 -62.77 11.62 -50.60
N GLY A 124 -61.95 10.69 -51.09
CA GLY A 124 -61.73 9.35 -50.51
C GLY A 124 -60.27 8.88 -50.50
N GLY A 125 -59.29 9.74 -50.82
CA GLY A 125 -57.89 9.33 -51.10
C GLY A 125 -56.84 9.69 -50.05
N ALA A 126 -57.21 10.18 -48.86
CA ALA A 126 -56.26 10.64 -47.84
C ALA A 126 -55.31 9.55 -47.30
N ALA A 127 -55.60 8.26 -47.55
CA ALA A 127 -54.79 7.14 -47.06
C ALA A 127 -53.53 6.86 -47.91
N VAL A 128 -53.47 7.29 -49.17
CA VAL A 128 -52.36 6.90 -50.08
C VAL A 128 -51.20 7.90 -50.04
N ALA A 129 -51.45 9.19 -49.72
CA ALA A 129 -50.40 10.20 -49.58
C ALA A 129 -49.53 9.98 -48.34
N ALA A 130 -50.11 9.45 -47.25
CA ALA A 130 -49.38 9.13 -46.02
C ALA A 130 -48.42 7.94 -46.17
N LEU A 131 -48.57 7.13 -47.24
CA LEU A 131 -47.77 5.92 -47.47
C LEU A 131 -46.50 6.17 -48.28
N MET A 132 -46.35 7.34 -48.93
CA MET A 132 -45.14 7.71 -49.69
C MET A 132 -44.10 8.50 -48.88
N PHE A 133 -44.39 8.83 -47.62
CA PHE A 133 -43.45 9.43 -46.68
C PHE A 133 -43.13 8.47 -45.52
N VAL A 134 -43.12 7.17 -45.81
CA VAL A 134 -42.39 6.21 -44.96
C VAL A 134 -40.97 6.21 -45.52
N PRO A 135 -39.97 6.82 -44.86
CA PRO A 135 -38.60 6.48 -45.22
C PRO A 135 -38.51 4.97 -45.06
N ALA A 136 -38.00 4.29 -46.07
CA ALA A 136 -37.69 2.87 -46.04
C ALA A 136 -36.63 2.61 -44.95
N VAL A 137 -37.04 2.68 -43.69
CA VAL A 137 -36.47 1.88 -42.63
C VAL A 137 -37.06 0.51 -42.92
N ALA A 138 -36.26 -0.32 -43.59
CA ALA A 138 -36.58 -1.72 -43.76
C ALA A 138 -36.92 -2.30 -42.39
N SER A 139 -38.22 -2.48 -42.14
CA SER A 139 -38.72 -3.37 -41.12
C SER A 139 -38.27 -4.77 -41.52
N ALA A 140 -37.07 -5.15 -41.09
CA ALA A 140 -36.91 -6.47 -40.55
C ALA A 140 -37.89 -6.53 -39.38
N ALA A 141 -39.04 -7.16 -39.63
CA ALA A 141 -39.93 -7.65 -38.60
C ALA A 141 -39.14 -8.67 -37.78
N LEU A 142 -38.33 -8.18 -36.85
CA LEU A 142 -37.89 -8.93 -35.70
C LEU A 142 -39.09 -9.00 -34.75
N PRO A 143 -39.37 -10.17 -34.17
CA PRO A 143 -40.48 -10.33 -33.25
C PRO A 143 -40.33 -9.32 -32.10
N ALA A 144 -41.47 -8.80 -31.63
CA ALA A 144 -41.58 -7.97 -30.45
C ALA A 144 -41.17 -8.76 -29.20
N SER A 145 -39.87 -8.90 -29.02
CA SER A 145 -39.18 -9.23 -27.79
C SER A 145 -37.90 -8.40 -27.77
N ALA A 146 -38.07 -7.06 -27.83
CA ALA A 146 -37.01 -6.18 -27.38
C ALA A 146 -36.87 -6.45 -25.86
N PRO A 147 -35.70 -6.90 -25.38
CA PRO A 147 -35.55 -7.27 -23.99
C PRO A 147 -35.81 -6.04 -23.11
N LEU A 148 -36.45 -6.25 -21.96
CA LEU A 148 -36.61 -5.26 -20.89
C LEU A 148 -35.26 -4.74 -20.33
N GLU A 149 -34.12 -5.13 -20.91
CA GLU A 149 -32.75 -4.84 -20.48
C GLU A 149 -32.25 -3.42 -20.80
N ASP A 150 -32.82 -2.71 -21.79
CA ASP A 150 -32.26 -1.41 -22.25
C ASP A 150 -32.43 -0.28 -21.22
N ASN A 151 -33.52 -0.28 -20.44
CA ASN A 151 -33.70 0.72 -19.37
C ASN A 151 -32.87 0.41 -18.13
N SER A 152 -32.73 -0.88 -17.78
CA SER A 152 -31.97 -1.35 -16.61
C SER A 152 -30.48 -1.02 -16.76
N MET A 153 -29.89 -1.30 -17.92
CA MET A 153 -28.48 -0.98 -18.20
C MET A 153 -28.20 0.54 -18.18
N ARG A 154 -29.14 1.36 -18.69
CA ARG A 154 -28.98 2.83 -18.65
C ARG A 154 -29.10 3.37 -17.23
N ALA A 155 -30.04 2.86 -16.44
CA ALA A 155 -30.23 3.25 -15.04
C ALA A 155 -29.03 2.86 -14.18
N GLU A 156 -28.55 1.62 -14.30
CA GLU A 156 -27.34 1.12 -13.64
C GLU A 156 -26.13 2.02 -13.94
N ARG A 157 -25.82 2.24 -15.23
CA ARG A 157 -24.68 3.07 -15.66
C ARG A 157 -24.81 4.52 -15.20
N ARG A 158 -26.03 5.04 -15.06
CA ARG A 158 -26.27 6.37 -14.52
C ARG A 158 -25.92 6.40 -13.03
N PHE A 159 -26.44 5.45 -12.24
CA PHE A 159 -26.13 5.38 -10.81
C PHE A 159 -24.64 5.20 -10.54
N ILE A 160 -23.95 4.37 -11.32
CA ILE A 160 -22.49 4.19 -11.18
C ILE A 160 -21.75 5.50 -11.51
N ARG A 161 -22.14 6.22 -12.58
CA ARG A 161 -21.53 7.52 -12.91
C ARG A 161 -21.75 8.57 -11.82
N GLU A 162 -22.97 8.67 -11.30
CA GLU A 162 -23.30 9.58 -10.20
C GLU A 162 -22.55 9.18 -8.91
N GLY A 163 -22.46 7.89 -8.61
CA GLY A 163 -21.71 7.36 -7.47
C GLY A 163 -20.23 7.70 -7.56
N ASN A 164 -19.62 7.53 -8.74
CA ASN A 164 -18.22 7.91 -8.98
C ASN A 164 -17.97 9.40 -8.77
N GLU A 165 -18.93 10.24 -9.15
CA GLU A 165 -18.84 11.68 -8.91
C GLU A 165 -18.85 11.99 -7.42
N GLN A 166 -19.78 11.40 -6.65
CA GLN A 166 -19.81 11.56 -5.20
C GLN A 166 -18.54 11.04 -4.52
N PHE A 167 -18.03 9.90 -4.99
CA PHE A 167 -16.78 9.32 -4.50
C PHE A 167 -15.60 10.28 -4.69
N ARG A 168 -15.43 10.86 -5.89
CA ARG A 168 -14.37 11.85 -6.16
C ARG A 168 -14.46 13.10 -5.29
N GLN A 169 -15.66 13.45 -4.85
CA GLN A 169 -15.92 14.56 -3.93
C GLN A 169 -15.71 14.16 -2.45
N ASN A 170 -15.28 12.93 -2.16
CA ASN A 170 -15.18 12.35 -0.81
C ASN A 170 -16.52 12.18 -0.08
N HIS A 171 -17.64 12.26 -0.79
CA HIS A 171 -18.98 12.01 -0.27
C HIS A 171 -19.28 10.51 -0.29
N TYR A 172 -18.54 9.75 0.54
CA TYR A 172 -18.55 8.29 0.49
C TYR A 172 -19.90 7.66 0.88
N ARG A 173 -20.66 8.29 1.78
CA ARG A 173 -22.00 7.78 2.16
C ARG A 173 -22.98 7.91 0.99
N GLU A 174 -22.94 9.03 0.29
CA GLU A 174 -23.76 9.31 -0.89
C GLU A 174 -23.37 8.39 -2.05
N ALA A 175 -22.06 8.16 -2.23
CA ALA A 175 -21.54 7.22 -3.21
C ALA A 175 -22.03 5.79 -2.94
N GLU A 176 -21.97 5.31 -1.69
CA GLU A 176 -22.44 3.97 -1.31
C GLU A 176 -23.92 3.79 -1.65
N ILE A 177 -24.78 4.78 -1.35
CA ILE A 177 -26.21 4.73 -1.68
C ILE A 177 -26.40 4.59 -3.20
N LEU A 178 -25.61 5.30 -4.01
CA LEU A 178 -25.72 5.24 -5.47
C LEU A 178 -25.24 3.91 -6.03
N TYR A 179 -24.14 3.35 -5.55
CA TYR A 179 -23.69 2.01 -5.98
C TYR A 179 -24.68 0.92 -5.56
N ARG A 180 -25.26 1.03 -4.36
CA ARG A 180 -26.35 0.13 -3.94
C ARG A 180 -27.55 0.22 -4.87
N ARG A 181 -27.96 1.41 -5.30
CA ARG A 181 -29.03 1.57 -6.29
C ARG A 181 -28.67 0.95 -7.65
N ALA A 182 -27.40 0.98 -8.03
CA ALA A 182 -26.95 0.26 -9.22
C ALA A 182 -27.10 -1.26 -9.05
N LEU A 183 -26.76 -1.80 -7.87
CA LEU A 183 -26.92 -3.22 -7.53
C LEU A 183 -28.39 -3.64 -7.39
N ASP A 184 -29.28 -2.75 -6.95
CA ASP A 184 -30.73 -3.00 -6.93
C ASP A 184 -31.28 -3.17 -8.37
N VAL A 185 -30.68 -2.49 -9.35
CA VAL A 185 -31.05 -2.59 -10.78
C VAL A 185 -30.38 -3.78 -11.45
N ASN A 186 -29.10 -4.02 -11.15
CA ASN A 186 -28.32 -5.13 -11.68
C ASN A 186 -27.43 -5.73 -10.56
N PRO A 187 -27.91 -6.78 -9.87
CA PRO A 187 -27.17 -7.41 -8.77
C PRO A 187 -25.81 -7.99 -9.19
N GLU A 188 -25.67 -8.37 -10.45
CA GLU A 188 -24.47 -8.97 -11.03
C GLU A 188 -23.48 -7.93 -11.58
N SER A 189 -23.73 -6.63 -11.39
CA SER A 189 -22.83 -5.58 -11.87
C SER A 189 -21.50 -5.61 -11.11
N GLU A 190 -20.49 -6.27 -11.69
CA GLU A 190 -19.14 -6.35 -11.13
C GLU A 190 -18.54 -4.96 -10.83
N ILE A 191 -18.82 -3.98 -11.69
CA ILE A 191 -18.35 -2.59 -11.50
C ILE A 191 -19.03 -1.95 -10.28
N ALA A 192 -20.34 -2.14 -10.10
CA ALA A 192 -21.03 -1.60 -8.93
C ALA A 192 -20.59 -2.31 -7.64
N GLN A 193 -20.42 -3.64 -7.66
CA GLN A 193 -19.92 -4.42 -6.53
C GLN A 193 -18.51 -3.94 -6.12
N TYR A 194 -17.63 -3.77 -7.12
CA TYR A 194 -16.29 -3.25 -6.93
C TYR A 194 -16.27 -1.85 -6.32
N ASN A 195 -17.01 -0.90 -6.91
CA ASN A 195 -17.03 0.49 -6.46
C ASN A 195 -17.71 0.62 -5.07
N GLU A 196 -18.75 -0.16 -4.78
CA GLU A 196 -19.36 -0.23 -3.45
C GLU A 196 -18.36 -0.75 -2.41
N ALA A 197 -17.68 -1.87 -2.68
CA ALA A 197 -16.67 -2.43 -1.79
C ALA A 197 -15.56 -1.41 -1.52
N LEU A 198 -15.09 -0.71 -2.56
CA LEU A 198 -14.08 0.35 -2.40
C LEU A 198 -14.56 1.48 -1.50
N THR A 199 -15.81 1.90 -1.67
CA THR A 199 -16.44 2.94 -0.84
C THR A 199 -16.55 2.52 0.62
N ARG A 200 -16.88 1.25 0.87
CA ARG A 200 -16.93 0.67 2.21
C ARG A 200 -15.57 0.62 2.90
N LEU A 201 -14.48 0.39 2.15
CA LEU A 201 -13.13 0.48 2.69
C LEU A 201 -12.81 1.91 3.17
N HIS A 202 -13.20 2.94 2.40
CA HIS A 202 -13.05 4.33 2.81
C HIS A 202 -13.88 4.68 4.04
N LEU A 203 -15.17 4.32 4.06
CA LEU A 203 -16.04 4.55 5.22
C LEU A 203 -15.55 3.81 6.47
N GLY A 204 -14.95 2.64 6.28
CA GLY A 204 -14.35 1.87 7.36
C GLY A 204 -13.16 2.57 8.00
N ALA A 205 -12.34 3.26 7.20
CA ALA A 205 -11.05 3.80 7.63
C ALA A 205 -11.19 4.88 8.70
N ASP A 206 -12.32 5.60 8.71
CA ASP A 206 -12.61 6.65 9.69
C ASP A 206 -12.86 6.11 11.11
N ASN A 207 -13.31 4.85 11.23
CA ASN A 207 -13.57 4.19 12.52
C ASN A 207 -13.38 2.67 12.43
N ALA A 208 -12.11 2.25 12.51
CA ALA A 208 -11.70 0.88 12.23
C ALA A 208 -12.33 -0.18 13.17
N GLU A 209 -12.57 0.14 14.45
CA GLU A 209 -13.20 -0.80 15.39
C GLU A 209 -14.69 -0.97 15.10
N ALA A 210 -15.43 0.13 14.90
CA ALA A 210 -16.86 0.07 14.64
C ALA A 210 -17.17 -0.54 13.26
N ASN A 211 -16.27 -0.37 12.29
CA ASN A 211 -16.48 -0.75 10.89
C ASN A 211 -15.65 -1.97 10.47
N SER A 212 -15.14 -2.76 11.42
CA SER A 212 -14.34 -3.96 11.15
C SER A 212 -15.07 -4.95 10.23
N GLU A 213 -16.36 -5.19 10.48
CA GLU A 213 -17.20 -6.08 9.67
C GLU A 213 -17.44 -5.53 8.26
N LEU A 214 -17.65 -4.21 8.15
CA LEU A 214 -17.86 -3.52 6.88
C LEU A 214 -16.61 -3.65 5.98
N MET A 215 -15.43 -3.44 6.56
CA MET A 215 -14.16 -3.62 5.85
C MET A 215 -13.92 -5.08 5.46
N ALA A 216 -14.24 -6.03 6.34
CA ALA A 216 -14.09 -7.46 6.06
C ALA A 216 -14.93 -7.89 4.85
N ASN A 217 -16.21 -7.51 4.82
CA ASN A 217 -17.09 -7.78 3.66
C ASN A 217 -16.57 -7.15 2.37
N ALA A 218 -16.04 -5.93 2.44
CA ALA A 218 -15.46 -5.26 1.29
C ALA A 218 -14.22 -5.98 0.76
N VAL A 219 -13.31 -6.41 1.66
CA VAL A 219 -12.13 -7.21 1.29
C VAL A 219 -12.54 -8.54 0.65
N GLU A 220 -13.52 -9.24 1.22
CA GLU A 220 -14.04 -10.49 0.67
C GLU A 220 -14.64 -10.30 -0.73
N THR A 221 -15.40 -9.22 -0.93
CA THR A 221 -15.96 -8.86 -2.23
C THR A 221 -14.87 -8.63 -3.28
N LEU A 222 -13.82 -7.88 -2.92
CA LEU A 222 -12.68 -7.68 -3.82
C LEU A 222 -11.94 -8.99 -4.11
N GLN A 223 -11.74 -9.86 -3.12
CA GLN A 223 -11.09 -11.16 -3.33
C GLN A 223 -11.88 -12.05 -4.29
N ARG A 224 -13.21 -12.07 -4.17
CA ARG A 224 -14.08 -12.77 -5.12
C ARG A 224 -13.92 -12.20 -6.53
N LEU A 225 -13.96 -10.87 -6.68
CA LEU A 225 -13.78 -10.21 -7.98
C LEU A 225 -12.41 -10.48 -8.61
N VAL A 226 -11.35 -10.64 -7.82
CA VAL A 226 -10.03 -11.04 -8.35
C VAL A 226 -10.05 -12.42 -9.00
N ASN A 227 -10.85 -13.35 -8.47
CA ASN A 227 -10.84 -14.75 -8.90
C ASN A 227 -11.92 -15.06 -9.95
N ASP A 228 -13.08 -14.41 -9.83
CA ASP A 228 -14.30 -14.81 -10.53
C ASP A 228 -14.76 -13.79 -11.59
N SER A 229 -14.18 -12.58 -11.63
CA SER A 229 -14.62 -11.53 -12.57
C SER A 229 -14.25 -11.88 -14.00
N ASP A 230 -15.24 -11.76 -14.89
CA ASP A 230 -15.03 -11.90 -16.34
C ASP A 230 -14.40 -10.63 -16.95
N ASN A 231 -14.36 -9.53 -16.21
CA ASN A 231 -13.73 -8.27 -16.61
C ASN A 231 -12.28 -8.19 -16.08
N PRO A 232 -11.26 -8.34 -16.95
CA PRO A 232 -9.85 -8.34 -16.51
C PRO A 232 -9.43 -7.05 -15.79
N GLN A 233 -10.07 -5.93 -16.13
CA GLN A 233 -9.79 -4.66 -15.49
C GLN A 233 -10.31 -4.63 -14.05
N VAL A 234 -11.51 -5.17 -13.80
CA VAL A 234 -12.10 -5.24 -12.45
C VAL A 234 -11.29 -6.20 -11.59
N ALA A 235 -10.94 -7.37 -12.12
CA ALA A 235 -10.07 -8.31 -11.43
C ALA A 235 -8.72 -7.66 -11.06
N GLU A 236 -8.09 -6.96 -11.99
CA GLU A 236 -6.79 -6.33 -11.75
C GLU A 236 -6.86 -5.22 -10.71
N LEU A 237 -7.80 -4.28 -10.84
CA LEU A 237 -7.92 -3.20 -9.87
C LEU A 237 -8.37 -3.69 -8.49
N SER A 238 -9.13 -4.79 -8.43
CA SER A 238 -9.47 -5.44 -7.16
C SER A 238 -8.21 -5.99 -6.47
N ALA A 239 -7.32 -6.65 -7.22
CA ALA A 239 -6.04 -7.12 -6.68
C ALA A 239 -5.14 -5.96 -6.26
N TYR A 240 -5.06 -4.90 -7.08
CA TYR A 240 -4.31 -3.69 -6.74
C TYR A 240 -4.80 -3.04 -5.44
N ASN A 241 -6.12 -2.88 -5.29
CA ASN A 241 -6.70 -2.27 -4.08
C ASN A 241 -6.58 -3.17 -2.84
N LEU A 242 -6.65 -4.50 -2.97
CA LEU A 242 -6.31 -5.41 -1.89
C LEU A 242 -4.84 -5.25 -1.46
N GLY A 243 -3.95 -5.01 -2.43
CA GLY A 243 -2.56 -4.63 -2.16
C GLY A 243 -2.45 -3.35 -1.34
N ASN A 244 -3.21 -2.31 -1.70
CA ASN A 244 -3.27 -1.05 -0.93
C ASN A 244 -3.82 -1.27 0.49
N VAL A 245 -4.87 -2.09 0.64
CA VAL A 245 -5.44 -2.42 1.96
C VAL A 245 -4.41 -3.13 2.84
N ALA A 246 -3.72 -4.15 2.29
CA ALA A 246 -2.67 -4.86 3.01
C ALA A 246 -1.50 -3.92 3.35
N PHE A 247 -1.14 -3.04 2.42
CA PHE A 247 -0.08 -2.05 2.59
C PHE A 247 -0.38 -1.09 3.75
N THR A 248 -1.58 -0.53 3.80
CA THR A 248 -2.02 0.37 4.90
C THR A 248 -2.01 -0.34 6.25
N ARG A 249 -2.24 -1.66 6.27
CA ARG A 249 -2.16 -2.50 7.48
C ARG A 249 -0.73 -2.92 7.84
N GLN A 250 0.28 -2.40 7.14
CA GLN A 250 1.70 -2.78 7.26
C GLN A 250 1.98 -4.26 6.97
N ASP A 251 1.05 -4.95 6.32
CA ASP A 251 1.23 -6.33 5.88
C ASP A 251 1.92 -6.34 4.52
N LEU A 252 3.21 -6.01 4.54
CA LEU A 252 4.02 -5.82 3.33
C LEU A 252 4.09 -7.08 2.47
N GLN A 253 4.11 -8.26 3.09
CA GLN A 253 4.16 -9.53 2.37
C GLN A 253 2.89 -9.77 1.55
N ASN A 254 1.72 -9.56 2.15
CA ASN A 254 0.46 -9.69 1.42
C ASN A 254 0.29 -8.57 0.39
N ALA A 255 0.69 -7.34 0.71
CA ALA A 255 0.69 -6.24 -0.27
C ALA A 255 1.52 -6.59 -1.53
N LEU A 256 2.73 -7.13 -1.35
CA LEU A 256 3.61 -7.56 -2.43
C LEU A 256 2.94 -8.63 -3.31
N ASN A 257 2.28 -9.61 -2.68
CA ASN A 257 1.59 -10.70 -3.37
C ASN A 257 0.41 -10.20 -4.20
N PHE A 258 -0.40 -9.29 -3.65
CA PHE A 258 -1.54 -8.70 -4.34
C PHE A 258 -1.11 -7.81 -5.51
N TYR A 259 -0.08 -6.96 -5.36
CA TYR A 259 0.45 -6.21 -6.50
C TYR A 259 1.04 -7.12 -7.58
N LYS A 260 1.69 -8.21 -7.18
CA LYS A 260 2.15 -9.25 -8.13
C LYS A 260 0.97 -9.89 -8.86
N GLN A 261 -0.16 -10.11 -8.19
CA GLN A 261 -1.38 -10.62 -8.81
C GLN A 261 -1.99 -9.61 -9.78
N ALA A 262 -2.06 -8.33 -9.41
CA ALA A 262 -2.48 -7.26 -10.31
C ALA A 262 -1.61 -7.22 -11.58
N LEU A 263 -0.29 -7.32 -11.45
CA LEU A 263 0.64 -7.38 -12.59
C LEU A 263 0.51 -8.66 -13.44
N ARG A 264 0.01 -9.76 -12.89
CA ARG A 264 -0.31 -10.97 -13.68
C ARG A 264 -1.57 -10.76 -14.52
N LEU A 265 -2.54 -10.03 -13.99
CA LEU A 265 -3.80 -9.71 -14.68
C LEU A 265 -3.59 -8.60 -15.72
N ASN A 266 -2.76 -7.60 -15.42
CA ASN A 266 -2.36 -6.53 -16.33
C ASN A 266 -0.85 -6.24 -16.25
N PRO A 267 -0.02 -6.88 -17.09
CA PRO A 267 1.43 -6.65 -17.12
C PRO A 267 1.84 -5.21 -17.47
N SER A 268 0.95 -4.46 -18.13
CA SER A 268 1.16 -3.06 -18.50
C SER A 268 0.79 -2.04 -17.41
N SER A 269 0.24 -2.49 -16.28
CA SER A 269 -0.13 -1.60 -15.16
C SER A 269 1.11 -0.94 -14.54
N GLU A 270 1.33 0.34 -14.83
CA GLU A 270 2.44 1.12 -14.28
C GLU A 270 2.27 1.35 -12.78
N THR A 271 1.05 1.67 -12.33
CA THR A 271 0.71 1.88 -10.91
C THR A 271 0.97 0.64 -10.06
N ALA A 272 0.53 -0.55 -10.51
CA ALA A 272 0.81 -1.80 -9.80
C ALA A 272 2.31 -2.11 -9.77
N ARG A 273 3.05 -1.77 -10.85
CA ARG A 273 4.50 -1.98 -10.93
C ARG A 273 5.27 -1.10 -9.95
N GLU A 274 4.88 0.17 -9.86
CA GLU A 274 5.48 1.13 -8.94
C GLU A 274 5.22 0.73 -7.48
N ASN A 275 3.98 0.39 -7.13
CA ASN A 275 3.64 -0.06 -5.79
C ASN A 275 4.32 -1.39 -5.42
N PHE A 276 4.40 -2.34 -6.35
CA PHE A 276 5.15 -3.58 -6.14
C PHE A 276 6.62 -3.28 -5.80
N ARG A 277 7.29 -2.44 -6.60
CA ARG A 277 8.70 -2.08 -6.37
C ARG A 277 8.89 -1.35 -5.05
N TYR A 278 7.97 -0.47 -4.70
CA TYR A 278 8.00 0.25 -3.43
C TYR A 278 7.92 -0.69 -2.24
N VAL A 279 6.94 -1.60 -2.22
CA VAL A 279 6.80 -2.58 -1.14
C VAL A 279 8.00 -3.53 -1.09
N GLN A 280 8.51 -3.97 -2.24
CA GLN A 280 9.73 -4.79 -2.29
C GLN A 280 10.91 -4.09 -1.63
N LYS A 281 11.07 -2.78 -1.90
CA LYS A 281 12.13 -1.97 -1.30
C LYS A 281 11.96 -1.84 0.21
N MET A 282 10.73 -1.58 0.69
CA MET A 282 10.45 -1.51 2.13
C MET A 282 10.76 -2.82 2.86
N ILE A 283 10.41 -3.97 2.28
CA ILE A 283 10.76 -5.28 2.84
C ILE A 283 12.28 -5.45 2.93
N GLN A 284 13.02 -5.08 1.87
CA GLN A 284 14.48 -5.16 1.85
C GLN A 284 15.11 -4.28 2.93
N ASP A 285 14.59 -3.06 3.11
CA ASP A 285 15.12 -2.12 4.08
C ASP A 285 14.82 -2.58 5.52
N GLN A 286 13.65 -3.16 5.76
CA GLN A 286 13.31 -3.77 7.05
C GLN A 286 14.24 -4.96 7.38
N GLN A 287 14.62 -5.76 6.38
CA GLN A 287 15.58 -6.85 6.57
C GLN A 287 17.00 -6.33 6.86
N ASN A 288 17.44 -5.29 6.15
CA ASN A 288 18.75 -4.69 6.38
C ASN A 288 18.84 -4.08 7.80
N GLN A 289 17.81 -3.38 8.26
CA GLN A 289 17.76 -2.84 9.63
C GLN A 289 17.84 -3.92 10.70
N GLN A 290 17.13 -5.04 10.51
CA GLN A 290 17.22 -6.18 11.44
C GLN A 290 18.62 -6.81 11.44
N GLN A 291 19.28 -6.85 10.27
CA GLN A 291 20.62 -7.40 10.15
C GLN A 291 21.69 -6.50 10.78
N ASP A 292 21.52 -5.18 10.69
CA ASP A 292 22.42 -4.22 11.33
C ASP A 292 22.24 -4.19 12.85
N GLN A 293 21.00 -4.28 13.36
CA GLN A 293 20.74 -4.47 14.80
C GLN A 293 21.40 -5.75 15.34
N GLN A 294 21.33 -6.86 14.61
CA GLN A 294 21.99 -8.10 15.02
C GLN A 294 23.53 -8.01 15.02
N LYS A 295 24.12 -7.15 14.18
CA LYS A 295 25.56 -6.90 14.20
C LYS A 295 25.96 -6.03 15.37
N GLU A 296 25.20 -4.98 15.68
CA GLU A 296 25.42 -4.14 16.87
C GLU A 296 25.31 -4.98 18.15
N ASP A 297 24.28 -5.83 18.28
CA ASP A 297 24.11 -6.73 19.43
C ASP A 297 25.28 -7.74 19.59
N GLN A 298 25.82 -8.25 18.49
CA GLN A 298 26.98 -9.14 18.51
C GLN A 298 28.27 -8.40 18.89
N GLN A 299 28.41 -7.15 18.46
CA GLN A 299 29.57 -6.32 18.77
C GLN A 299 29.57 -5.92 20.24
N ASP A 300 28.41 -5.56 20.81
CA ASP A 300 28.25 -5.29 22.25
C ASP A 300 28.54 -6.54 23.11
N GLN A 301 28.15 -7.74 22.66
CA GLN A 301 28.48 -8.98 23.35
C GLN A 301 29.98 -9.31 23.30
N GLN A 302 30.66 -9.00 22.19
CA GLN A 302 32.11 -9.17 22.07
C GLN A 302 32.86 -8.19 22.98
N ASP A 303 32.44 -6.93 23.03
CA ASP A 303 33.04 -5.92 23.90
C ASP A 303 32.84 -6.25 25.40
N GLN A 304 31.67 -6.77 25.78
CA GLN A 304 31.46 -7.27 27.16
C GLN A 304 32.35 -8.47 27.51
N ASN A 305 32.54 -9.42 26.59
CA ASN A 305 33.42 -10.56 26.82
C ASN A 305 34.90 -10.13 26.92
N GLN A 306 35.34 -9.16 26.12
CA GLN A 306 36.69 -8.60 26.23
C GLN A 306 36.89 -7.87 27.57
N GLN A 307 35.92 -7.08 28.01
CA GLN A 307 36.01 -6.42 29.33
C GLN A 307 36.04 -7.42 30.50
N GLN A 308 35.32 -8.55 30.42
CA GLN A 308 35.42 -9.61 31.44
C GLN A 308 36.77 -10.33 31.43
N GLN A 309 37.35 -10.54 30.24
CA GLN A 309 38.64 -11.17 30.09
C GLN A 309 39.78 -10.28 30.62
N ASP A 310 39.74 -8.98 30.31
CA ASP A 310 40.67 -7.98 30.84
C ASP A 310 40.59 -7.84 32.37
N GLN A 311 39.38 -7.93 32.95
CA GLN A 311 39.20 -7.96 34.42
C GLN A 311 39.74 -9.24 35.07
N GLN A 312 39.66 -10.40 34.38
CA GLN A 312 40.26 -11.64 34.88
C GLN A 312 41.78 -11.63 34.80
N ASP A 313 42.37 -11.06 33.74
CA ASP A 313 43.82 -10.96 33.61
C ASP A 313 44.41 -9.92 34.58
N GLN A 314 43.75 -8.78 34.81
CA GLN A 314 44.16 -7.85 35.88
C GLN A 314 44.10 -8.47 37.28
N ASN A 315 43.10 -9.32 37.56
CA ASN A 315 43.02 -10.03 38.84
C ASN A 315 44.12 -11.10 39.00
N LYS A 316 44.55 -11.76 37.91
CA LYS A 316 45.69 -12.69 37.94
C LYS A 316 47.02 -11.98 38.15
N ASP A 317 47.23 -10.84 37.52
CA ASP A 317 48.44 -10.03 37.71
C ASP A 317 48.52 -9.44 39.13
N GLN A 318 47.39 -9.01 39.71
CA GLN A 318 47.34 -8.61 41.13
C GLN A 318 47.61 -9.77 42.09
N GLN A 319 47.11 -10.98 41.79
CA GLN A 319 47.42 -12.18 42.58
C GLN A 319 48.90 -12.56 42.49
N GLN A 320 49.53 -12.46 41.31
CA GLN A 320 50.97 -12.71 41.15
C GLN A 320 51.83 -11.64 41.84
N GLN A 321 51.42 -10.37 41.82
CA GLN A 321 52.12 -9.33 42.58
C GLN A 321 51.99 -9.50 44.10
N GLN A 322 50.82 -9.93 44.61
CA GLN A 322 50.66 -10.27 46.02
C GLN A 322 51.48 -11.50 46.42
N GLN A 323 51.58 -12.51 45.55
CA GLN A 323 52.39 -13.70 45.83
C GLN A 323 53.90 -13.38 45.83
N ASN A 324 54.37 -12.50 44.94
CA ASN A 324 55.76 -12.03 44.94
C ASN A 324 56.09 -11.10 46.12
N GLN A 325 55.12 -10.31 46.62
CA GLN A 325 55.31 -9.54 47.85
C GLN A 325 55.31 -10.42 49.11
N GLN A 326 54.49 -11.48 49.18
CA GLN A 326 54.53 -12.45 50.28
C GLN A 326 55.83 -13.26 50.30
N GLN A 327 56.38 -13.65 49.14
CA GLN A 327 57.68 -14.34 49.09
C GLN A 327 58.89 -13.45 49.42
N GLN A 328 58.77 -12.12 49.33
CA GLN A 328 59.81 -11.20 49.82
C GLN A 328 59.67 -10.87 51.32
N GLN A 329 58.48 -11.03 51.90
CA GLN A 329 58.29 -10.86 53.35
C GLN A 329 58.61 -12.12 54.16
N ASP A 330 58.48 -13.33 53.61
CA ASP A 330 58.79 -14.59 54.32
C ASP A 330 60.30 -14.84 54.56
N ARG A 331 61.18 -13.92 54.16
CA ARG A 331 62.62 -13.98 54.50
C ARG A 331 63.03 -13.14 55.70
N GLN A 332 62.11 -12.38 56.29
CA GLN A 332 62.33 -11.66 57.54
C GLN A 332 61.06 -11.69 58.40
N GLU A 333 61.13 -12.47 59.48
CA GLU A 333 60.30 -12.39 60.70
C GLU A 333 58.97 -13.16 60.75
N GLU A 334 59.01 -14.37 61.32
CA GLU A 334 57.98 -14.80 62.30
C GLU A 334 58.39 -14.27 63.70
N PRO A 335 57.48 -14.05 64.69
CA PRO A 335 56.05 -14.41 64.72
C PRO A 335 55.13 -13.31 65.28
N LYS A 336 54.07 -12.89 64.56
CA LYS A 336 52.88 -12.25 65.17
C LYS A 336 51.58 -12.59 64.45
N ARG A 337 50.86 -13.55 65.05
CA ARG A 337 49.39 -13.66 65.19
C ARG A 337 48.49 -13.39 63.97
N GLN A 338 47.97 -14.50 63.42
CA GLN A 338 46.54 -14.84 63.31
C GLN A 338 45.55 -13.68 63.60
N SER A 339 45.15 -12.92 62.58
CA SER A 339 43.92 -12.10 62.60
C SER A 339 43.62 -11.53 61.20
N ALA A 340 43.03 -12.33 60.31
CA ALA A 340 42.31 -11.79 59.14
C ALA A 340 41.33 -12.77 58.48
N SER A 341 41.41 -14.08 58.74
CA SER A 341 40.53 -15.07 58.09
C SER A 341 39.12 -15.21 58.71
N ASN A 342 38.81 -14.50 59.82
CA ASN A 342 37.54 -14.66 60.55
C ASN A 342 36.53 -13.52 60.36
N SER A 343 36.84 -12.44 59.63
CA SER A 343 35.86 -11.34 59.44
C SER A 343 34.94 -11.54 58.23
N GLN A 344 35.36 -12.28 57.20
CA GLN A 344 34.50 -12.57 56.03
C GLN A 344 33.49 -13.69 56.30
N GLN A 345 33.82 -14.67 57.14
CA GLN A 345 32.88 -15.74 57.49
C GLN A 345 31.74 -15.27 58.42
N ILE A 346 31.94 -14.18 59.18
CA ILE A 346 30.88 -13.59 60.03
C ILE A 346 29.91 -12.74 59.19
N LEU A 347 30.40 -12.04 58.16
CA LEU A 347 29.56 -11.22 57.28
C LEU A 347 28.58 -12.07 56.45
N ASP A 348 29.06 -13.17 55.85
CA ASP A 348 28.21 -14.09 55.07
C ASP A 348 27.16 -14.82 55.94
N ALA A 349 27.45 -15.02 57.24
CA ALA A 349 26.54 -15.66 58.18
C ALA A 349 25.43 -14.72 58.69
N VAL A 350 25.70 -13.41 58.78
CA VAL A 350 24.72 -12.40 59.18
C VAL A 350 23.73 -12.10 58.05
N GLU A 351 24.21 -11.99 56.81
CA GLU A 351 23.36 -11.73 55.64
C GLU A 351 22.34 -12.85 55.39
N LYS A 352 22.76 -14.12 55.55
CA LYS A 352 21.86 -15.28 55.40
C LYS A 352 20.79 -15.35 56.50
N LYS A 353 21.08 -14.83 57.71
CA LYS A 353 20.11 -14.78 58.81
C LYS A 353 19.04 -13.69 58.59
N ASP A 354 19.45 -12.53 58.08
CA ASP A 354 18.52 -11.42 57.80
C ASP A 354 17.58 -11.72 56.63
N ALA A 355 18.06 -12.40 55.59
CA ALA A 355 17.22 -12.84 54.47
C ALA A 355 16.14 -13.84 54.94
N ALA A 356 16.49 -14.77 55.82
CA ALA A 356 15.55 -15.75 56.37
C ALA A 356 14.50 -15.11 57.31
N ALA A 357 14.86 -14.06 58.05
CA ALA A 357 13.94 -13.32 58.91
C ALA A 357 12.91 -12.51 58.08
N ARG A 358 13.35 -11.86 57.00
CA ARG A 358 12.47 -11.11 56.08
C ARG A 358 11.47 -12.03 55.37
N ALA A 359 11.89 -13.22 54.95
CA ALA A 359 11.00 -14.21 54.33
C ALA A 359 9.93 -14.76 55.30
N ARG A 360 10.25 -14.87 56.60
CA ARG A 360 9.28 -15.29 57.64
C ARG A 360 8.26 -14.21 57.96
N ALA A 361 8.68 -12.94 58.01
CA ALA A 361 7.77 -11.81 58.24
C ALA A 361 6.77 -11.63 57.09
N ALA A 362 7.20 -11.80 55.83
CA ALA A 362 6.32 -11.73 54.66
C ALA A 362 5.25 -12.84 54.63
N ARG A 363 5.56 -14.05 55.14
CA ARG A 363 4.60 -15.16 55.22
C ARG A 363 3.56 -14.99 56.34
N GLN A 364 3.85 -14.21 57.38
CA GLN A 364 2.88 -13.95 58.46
C GLN A 364 1.86 -12.86 58.09
N GLN A 365 2.19 -11.93 57.19
CA GLN A 365 1.25 -10.88 56.75
C GLN A 365 0.19 -11.37 55.75
N ASN A 366 0.47 -12.43 54.97
CA ASN A 366 -0.49 -12.99 54.00
C ASN A 366 -1.39 -14.12 54.57
N GLY A 367 -1.34 -14.38 55.88
CA GLY A 367 -2.03 -15.52 56.52
C GLY A 367 -3.32 -15.20 57.28
N GLN A 368 -3.82 -13.96 57.28
CA GLN A 368 -5.06 -13.61 57.98
C GLN A 368 -5.97 -12.75 57.08
N GLY A 369 -6.91 -13.41 56.41
CA GLY A 369 -7.92 -12.75 55.57
C GLY A 369 -8.73 -13.74 54.74
N ALA A 370 -9.42 -14.68 55.40
CA ALA A 370 -10.41 -15.54 54.74
C ALA A 370 -11.77 -14.82 54.64
N PRO A 371 -12.50 -14.89 53.51
CA PRO A 371 -13.94 -14.70 53.49
C PRO A 371 -14.68 -16.05 53.65
N ALA A 372 -15.84 -15.99 54.31
CA ALA A 372 -16.64 -17.12 54.75
C ALA A 372 -17.73 -17.55 53.76
N GLY A 373 -17.98 -18.87 53.71
CA GLY A 373 -19.25 -19.52 53.35
C GLY A 373 -19.33 -20.16 51.95
N PRO A 374 -20.18 -21.19 51.72
CA PRO A 374 -21.27 -21.66 52.57
C PRO A 374 -21.23 -23.15 52.97
N SER A 375 -22.00 -23.42 54.03
CA SER A 375 -22.37 -24.71 54.59
C SER A 375 -23.08 -25.64 53.60
N ARG A 376 -22.71 -26.93 53.58
CA ARG A 376 -23.58 -28.03 53.13
C ARG A 376 -23.64 -29.11 54.18
N GLY A 377 -24.81 -29.23 54.79
CA GLY A 377 -25.21 -30.36 55.62
C GLY A 377 -25.34 -31.64 54.81
N LYS A 378 -25.11 -32.75 55.52
CA LYS A 378 -25.26 -34.15 55.12
C LYS A 378 -26.59 -34.43 54.42
N ASN A 379 -26.59 -35.43 53.55
CA ASN A 379 -27.38 -36.64 53.81
C ASN A 379 -26.86 -37.82 52.96
N TRP A 380 -26.98 -38.98 53.61
CA TRP A 380 -26.93 -40.39 53.20
C TRP A 380 -27.19 -40.70 51.72
#